data_AF-A0A3A9S936-F1
#
_entry.id   AF-A0A3A9S936-F1
#
_cell.length_a   1.000
_cell.length_b   1.000
_cell.length_c   1.000
_cell.angle_alpha   90.00
_cell.angle_beta   90.00
_cell.angle_gamma   90.00
#
_symmetry.space_group_name_H-M   'P 1'
#
loop_
_entity.id
_entity.type
_entity.pdbx_description
1 polymer ?
#
loop_
_entity_poly.entity_id
_entity_poly.type
_entity_poly.pdbx_seq_one_letter_code
_entity_poly.pdbx_strand_id
1 'polypeptide(L)'
;MEQIINNWALIIAAVALVVSVVTAVIKFTNMPTAAQIAKVKEWLLYAVTMAEKELGGGTGKLKLRYVYDLFLTKFNWLAKVITFEQFSALVDEALEEMKRLLESNNAVKDIVNKE
;
A
#
# COMPACT_ATOMS: atom_id res chain seq x y z
N MET A 1 41.51 25.64 -12.63
CA MET A 1 40.32 25.67 -13.53
C MET A 1 40.40 24.63 -14.63
N GLU A 2 41.57 24.42 -15.26
CA GLU A 2 41.73 23.42 -16.34
C GLU A 2 41.33 21.98 -15.97
N GLN A 3 41.63 21.51 -14.76
CA GLN A 3 41.25 20.15 -14.32
C GLN A 3 39.73 19.96 -14.18
N ILE A 4 39.00 21.01 -13.77
CA ILE A 4 37.54 20.96 -13.63
C ILE A 4 36.89 20.99 -15.02
N ILE A 5 37.48 21.74 -15.96
CA ILE A 5 36.98 21.86 -17.34
C ILE A 5 37.27 20.57 -18.14
N ASN A 6 38.47 20.00 -18.01
CA ASN A 6 38.87 18.77 -18.71
C ASN A 6 38.10 17.54 -18.22
N ASN A 7 37.74 17.51 -16.92
CA ASN A 7 37.05 16.38 -16.32
C ASN A 7 35.58 16.70 -15.95
N TRP A 8 34.98 17.74 -16.52
CA TRP A 8 33.63 18.20 -16.14
C TRP A 8 32.58 17.08 -16.29
N ALA A 9 32.68 16.29 -17.37
CA ALA A 9 31.79 15.16 -17.63
C ALA A 9 31.98 14.04 -16.60
N LEU A 10 33.22 13.79 -16.16
CA LEU A 10 33.55 12.83 -15.09
C LEU A 10 32.98 13.29 -13.75
N ILE A 11 33.04 14.59 -13.44
CA ILE A 11 32.46 15.16 -12.22
C ILE A 11 30.93 14.99 -12.23
N ILE A 12 30.26 15.28 -13.34
CA ILE A 12 28.81 15.08 -13.46
C ILE A 12 28.43 13.61 -13.36
N ALA A 13 29.19 12.72 -14.01
CA ALA A 13 28.97 11.29 -13.90
C ALA A 13 29.12 10.80 -12.45
N ALA A 14 30.15 11.26 -11.73
CA ALA A 14 30.35 10.96 -10.31
C ALA A 14 29.18 11.48 -9.45
N VAL A 15 28.72 12.70 -9.67
CA VAL A 15 27.57 13.27 -8.95
C VAL A 15 26.29 12.46 -9.24
N ALA A 16 26.02 12.11 -10.50
CA ALA A 16 24.87 11.30 -10.87
C ALA A 16 24.91 9.91 -10.22
N LEU A 17 26.10 9.31 -10.10
CA LEU A 17 26.32 8.03 -9.44
C LEU A 17 26.08 8.14 -7.92
N VAL A 18 26.57 9.20 -7.27
CA VAL A 18 26.30 9.44 -5.84
C VAL A 18 24.80 9.63 -5.61
N VAL A 19 24.11 10.40 -6.45
CA VAL A 19 22.66 10.61 -6.33
C VAL A 19 21.88 9.30 -6.50
N SER A 20 22.26 8.44 -7.45
CA SER A 20 21.59 7.15 -7.64
C SER A 20 21.80 6.19 -6.46
N VAL A 21 23.01 6.15 -5.89
CA VAL A 21 23.30 5.36 -4.69
C VAL A 21 22.52 5.88 -3.48
N VAL A 22 22.50 7.20 -3.26
CA VAL A 22 21.77 7.82 -2.15
C VAL A 22 20.27 7.52 -2.25
N THR A 23 19.68 7.66 -3.44
CA THR A 23 18.25 7.35 -3.64
C THR A 23 17.94 5.87 -3.42
N ALA A 24 18.82 4.96 -3.85
CA ALA A 24 18.68 3.53 -3.60
C ALA A 24 18.72 3.19 -2.10
N VAL A 25 19.65 3.78 -1.34
CA VAL A 25 19.76 3.56 0.12
C VAL A 25 18.54 4.11 0.86
N ILE A 26 18.05 5.30 0.49
CA ILE A 26 16.82 5.86 1.08
C ILE A 26 15.61 4.95 0.78
N LYS A 27 15.50 4.42 -0.45
CA LYS A 27 14.41 3.50 -0.81
C LYS A 27 14.49 2.19 -0.03
N PHE A 28 15.70 1.65 0.17
CA PHE A 28 15.92 0.40 0.89
C PHE A 28 15.61 0.54 2.38
N THR A 29 16.04 1.63 3.01
CA THR A 29 15.78 1.89 4.45
C THR A 29 14.31 2.18 4.75
N ASN A 30 13.56 2.73 3.78
CA ASN A 30 12.13 2.99 3.90
C ASN A 30 11.23 1.79 3.53
N MET A 31 11.81 0.63 3.22
CA MET A 31 11.03 -0.56 2.86
C MET A 31 10.25 -1.10 4.07
N PRO A 32 8.92 -1.31 3.98
CA PRO A 32 8.14 -1.87 5.07
C PRO A 32 8.57 -3.31 5.39
N THR A 33 8.64 -3.63 6.67
CA THR A 33 8.96 -5.00 7.12
C THR A 33 7.80 -5.96 6.88
N ALA A 34 8.09 -7.25 6.72
CA ALA A 34 7.06 -8.29 6.54
C ALA A 34 6.02 -8.28 7.68
N ALA A 35 6.45 -8.05 8.92
CA ALA A 35 5.56 -7.95 10.07
C ALA A 35 4.62 -6.74 10.02
N GLN A 36 5.07 -5.61 9.46
CA GLN A 36 4.20 -4.44 9.26
C GLN A 36 3.16 -4.69 8.17
N ILE A 37 3.56 -5.34 7.07
CA ILE A 37 2.63 -5.70 5.99
C ILE A 37 1.58 -6.69 6.47
N ALA A 38 1.93 -7.68 7.30
CA ALA A 38 0.96 -8.60 7.89
C ALA A 38 -0.13 -7.85 8.68
N LYS A 39 0.25 -6.90 9.54
CA LYS A 39 -0.72 -6.07 10.28
C LYS A 39 -1.61 -5.22 9.37
N VAL A 40 -1.07 -4.75 8.24
CA VAL A 40 -1.85 -4.01 7.24
C VAL A 40 -2.88 -4.92 6.59
N LYS A 41 -2.50 -6.15 6.21
CA LYS A 41 -3.43 -7.13 5.62
C LYS A 41 -4.56 -7.50 6.58
N GLU A 42 -4.23 -7.80 7.84
CA GLU A 42 -5.24 -8.08 8.88
C GLU A 42 -6.21 -6.91 9.07
N TRP A 43 -5.69 -5.69 9.09
CA TRP A 43 -6.53 -4.50 9.18
C TRP A 43 -7.35 -4.26 7.90
N LEU A 44 -6.78 -4.50 6.73
CA LEU A 44 -7.47 -4.34 5.45
C LEU A 44 -8.64 -5.31 5.34
N LEU A 45 -8.50 -6.55 5.82
CA LEU A 45 -9.60 -7.51 5.90
C LEU A 45 -10.80 -6.93 6.66
N TYR A 46 -10.55 -6.29 7.80
CA TYR A 46 -11.60 -5.59 8.55
C TYR A 46 -12.17 -4.40 7.76
N ALA A 47 -11.31 -3.57 7.16
CA ALA A 47 -11.73 -2.38 6.43
C ALA A 47 -12.61 -2.72 5.21
N VAL A 48 -12.25 -3.75 4.44
CA VAL A 48 -13.05 -4.20 3.29
C VAL A 48 -14.38 -4.80 3.73
N THR A 49 -14.41 -5.51 4.86
CA THR A 49 -15.65 -6.05 5.43
C THR A 49 -16.61 -4.94 5.84
N MET A 50 -16.08 -3.89 6.49
CA MET A 50 -16.87 -2.71 6.84
C MET A 50 -17.36 -1.94 5.60
N ALA A 51 -16.50 -1.79 4.59
CA ALA A 51 -16.88 -1.12 3.35
C ALA A 51 -17.99 -1.89 2.59
N GLU A 52 -17.93 -3.23 2.57
CA GLU A 52 -19.00 -4.06 2.00
C GLU A 52 -20.31 -3.87 2.76
N LYS A 53 -20.24 -3.84 4.10
CA LYS A 53 -21.41 -3.65 4.95
C LYS A 53 -22.06 -2.27 4.75
N GLU A 54 -21.27 -1.19 4.70
CA GLU A 54 -21.80 0.18 4.62
C GLU A 54 -22.29 0.56 3.21
N LEU A 55 -21.62 0.06 2.17
CA LEU A 55 -21.86 0.49 0.79
C LEU A 55 -22.50 -0.58 -0.10
N GLY A 56 -22.62 -1.81 0.40
CA GLY A 56 -23.26 -2.93 -0.28
C GLY A 56 -22.55 -3.38 -1.57
N GLY A 57 -23.23 -4.26 -2.30
CA GLY A 57 -22.79 -4.79 -3.58
C GLY A 57 -22.83 -3.75 -4.71
N GLY A 58 -21.99 -3.92 -5.74
CA GLY A 58 -22.01 -3.08 -6.95
C GLY A 58 -21.31 -1.71 -6.83
N THR A 59 -20.88 -1.31 -5.64
CA THR A 59 -20.25 0.01 -5.37
C THR A 59 -18.72 -0.04 -5.27
N GLY A 60 -18.07 -0.92 -6.05
CA GLY A 60 -16.63 -1.23 -5.91
C GLY A 60 -15.69 -0.01 -5.89
N LYS A 61 -15.92 0.99 -6.76
CA LYS A 61 -15.10 2.22 -6.79
C LYS A 61 -15.25 3.06 -5.52
N LEU A 62 -16.46 3.12 -4.95
CA LEU A 62 -16.72 3.87 -3.72
C LEU A 62 -16.11 3.16 -2.52
N LYS A 63 -16.24 1.83 -2.45
CA LYS A 63 -15.59 1.00 -1.42
C LYS A 63 -14.07 1.15 -1.43
N LEU A 64 -13.45 1.09 -2.61
CA LEU A 64 -12.01 1.26 -2.75
C LEU A 64 -11.55 2.64 -2.26
N ARG A 65 -12.29 3.70 -2.60
CA ARG A 65 -12.00 5.05 -2.10
C ARG A 65 -12.15 5.14 -0.58
N TYR A 66 -13.23 4.59 -0.04
CA TYR A 66 -13.49 4.56 1.40
C TYR A 66 -12.36 3.87 2.16
N VAL A 67 -11.95 2.67 1.73
CA VAL A 67 -10.83 1.93 2.33
C VAL A 67 -9.52 2.69 2.17
N TYR A 68 -9.31 3.36 1.03
CA TYR A 68 -8.10 4.16 0.79
C TYR A 68 -8.00 5.35 1.75
N ASP A 69 -9.09 6.09 1.97
CA ASP A 69 -9.09 7.24 2.89
C ASP A 69 -8.84 6.78 4.34
N LEU A 70 -9.42 5.65 4.74
CA LEU A 70 -9.12 5.02 6.03
C LEU A 70 -7.65 4.57 6.12
N PHE A 71 -7.11 4.02 5.05
CA PHE A 71 -5.72 3.57 4.96
C PHE A 71 -4.73 4.75 5.10
N LEU A 72 -4.98 5.87 4.42
CA LEU A 72 -4.19 7.08 4.53
C LEU A 72 -4.14 7.60 5.98
N THR A 73 -5.26 7.47 6.70
CA THR A 73 -5.37 7.90 8.09
C THR A 73 -4.63 6.95 9.04
N LYS A 74 -4.81 5.63 8.88
CA LYS A 74 -4.26 4.62 9.80
C LYS A 74 -2.77 4.33 9.54
N PHE A 75 -2.36 4.36 8.28
CA PHE A 75 -1.01 3.99 7.82
C PHE A 75 -0.35 5.10 7.00
N ASN A 76 -0.41 6.35 7.47
CA ASN A 76 0.22 7.51 6.82
C ASN A 76 1.72 7.29 6.49
N TRP A 77 2.45 6.54 7.32
CA TRP A 77 3.84 6.21 7.05
C TRP A 77 4.00 5.31 5.82
N LEU A 78 3.08 4.35 5.63
CA LEU A 78 3.10 3.39 4.53
C LEU A 78 2.60 4.05 3.24
N ALA A 79 1.59 4.92 3.35
CA ALA A 79 1.06 5.70 2.23
C ALA A 79 2.12 6.55 1.51
N LYS A 80 3.21 6.93 2.18
CA LYS A 80 4.32 7.68 1.60
C LYS A 80 5.29 6.82 0.79
N VAL A 81 5.26 5.50 0.95
CA VAL A 81 6.26 4.59 0.39
C VAL A 81 5.68 3.56 -0.56
N ILE A 82 4.37 3.30 -0.52
CA ILE A 82 3.69 2.41 -1.47
C ILE A 82 2.96 3.18 -2.56
N THR A 83 2.86 2.59 -3.74
CA THR A 83 2.02 3.12 -4.82
C THR A 83 0.54 2.74 -4.61
N PHE A 84 -0.36 3.41 -5.33
CA PHE A 84 -1.77 3.06 -5.30
C PHE A 84 -2.04 1.65 -5.85
N GLU A 85 -1.28 1.21 -6.85
CA GLU A 85 -1.38 -0.14 -7.41
C GLU A 85 -1.02 -1.22 -6.37
N GLN A 86 0.04 -0.97 -5.59
CA GLN A 86 0.42 -1.87 -4.49
C GLN A 86 -0.65 -1.91 -3.40
N PHE A 87 -1.24 -0.76 -3.07
CA PHE A 87 -2.38 -0.70 -2.16
C PHE A 87 -3.58 -1.48 -2.70
N SER A 88 -3.96 -1.29 -3.97
CA SER A 88 -5.08 -1.98 -4.59
C SER A 88 -4.89 -3.49 -4.57
N ALA A 89 -3.68 -3.98 -4.85
CA ALA A 89 -3.39 -5.41 -4.77
C ALA A 89 -3.59 -5.97 -3.36
N LEU A 90 -3.19 -5.25 -2.30
CA LEU A 90 -3.45 -5.65 -0.92
C LEU A 90 -4.94 -5.66 -0.57
N VAL A 91 -5.72 -4.73 -1.13
CA VAL A 91 -7.17 -4.71 -0.99
C VAL A 91 -7.80 -5.90 -1.69
N ASP A 92 -7.35 -6.25 -2.89
CA ASP A 92 -7.85 -7.41 -3.64
C ASP A 92 -7.58 -8.73 -2.89
N GLU A 93 -6.38 -8.89 -2.32
CA GLU A 93 -6.05 -10.02 -1.45
C GLU A 93 -7.00 -10.09 -0.23
N ALA A 94 -7.24 -8.96 0.43
CA ALA A 94 -8.15 -8.88 1.57
C ALA A 94 -9.61 -9.19 1.18
N LEU A 95 -10.04 -8.78 -0.01
CA LEU A 95 -11.37 -9.09 -0.55
C LEU A 95 -11.52 -10.59 -0.83
N GLU A 96 -10.49 -11.25 -1.36
CA GLU A 96 -10.50 -12.69 -1.57
C GLU A 96 -10.58 -13.44 -0.25
N GLU A 97 -9.79 -13.04 0.76
CA GLU A 97 -9.86 -13.61 2.09
C GLU A 97 -11.22 -13.41 2.76
N MET A 98 -11.81 -12.22 2.64
CA MET A 98 -13.18 -11.94 3.12
C MET A 98 -14.19 -12.90 2.48
N LYS A 99 -14.14 -13.09 1.15
CA LYS A 99 -15.02 -14.04 0.45
C LYS A 99 -14.86 -15.46 0.97
N ARG A 100 -13.61 -15.92 1.17
CA ARG A 100 -13.34 -17.24 1.76
C ARG A 100 -13.91 -17.39 3.17
N LEU A 101 -13.84 -16.35 3.99
CA LEU A 101 -14.44 -16.35 5.34
C LEU A 101 -15.97 -16.40 5.28
N LEU A 102 -16.58 -15.68 4.34
CA LEU A 102 -18.03 -15.74 4.11
C LEU A 102 -18.47 -17.12 3.64
N GLU A 103 -17.69 -17.82 2.82
CA GLU A 103 -18.01 -19.18 2.37
C GLU A 103 -17.87 -20.22 3.48
N SER A 104 -16.87 -20.07 4.36
CA SER A 104 -16.52 -21.05 5.38
C SER A 104 -17.20 -20.84 6.74
N ASN A 105 -17.69 -19.63 7.04
CA ASN A 105 -18.24 -19.30 8.36
C ASN A 105 -19.55 -18.51 8.26
N ASN A 106 -20.67 -19.15 8.62
CA ASN A 106 -21.99 -18.52 8.61
C ASN A 106 -22.10 -17.32 9.57
N ALA A 107 -21.34 -17.27 10.67
CA ALA A 107 -21.36 -16.13 11.59
C ALA A 107 -20.76 -14.85 10.98
N VAL A 108 -19.85 -14.99 10.00
CA VAL A 108 -19.27 -13.84 9.27
C VAL A 108 -20.28 -13.28 8.28
N LYS A 109 -21.16 -14.13 7.71
CA LYS A 109 -22.27 -13.67 6.86
C LYS A 109 -23.21 -12.73 7.60
N ASP A 110 -23.49 -13.02 8.87
CA ASP A 110 -24.35 -12.17 9.71
C ASP A 110 -23.73 -10.80 10.03
N ILE A 111 -22.40 -10.64 9.94
CA ILE A 111 -21.73 -9.36 10.15
C ILE A 111 -21.90 -8.45 8.93
N VAL A 112 -21.83 -9.01 7.73
CA VAL A 112 -21.95 -8.28 6.46
C VAL A 112 -23.40 -8.02 6.08
N ASN A 113 -24.31 -8.97 6.38
CA ASN A 113 -25.72 -8.91 5.98
C ASN A 113 -26.67 -8.33 7.04
N LYS A 114 -26.19 -7.89 8.21
CA LYS A 114 -27.07 -7.29 9.21
C LYS A 114 -27.57 -5.92 8.75
N GLU A 115 -28.85 -5.92 8.34
CA GLU A 115 -29.76 -4.78 8.21
C GLU A 115 -29.77 -3.88 9.46
#